data_AF-A0A344WAJ2-F1
#
_entry.id   AF-A0A344WAJ2-F1
#
_cell.length_a   1.000
_cell.length_b   1.000
_cell.length_c   1.000
_cell.angle_alpha   90.00
_cell.angle_beta   90.00
_cell.angle_gamma   90.00
#
_symmetry.space_group_name_H-M   'P 1'
#
loop_
_entity.id
_entity.type
_entity.pdbx_description
1 polymer ?
#
loop_
_entity_poly.entity_id
_entity_poly.type
_entity_poly.pdbx_seq_one_letter_code
_entity_poly.pdbx_strand_id
1 'polypeptide(L)'
;MKKLFLLLILPFFSFQSLAGSCPDGSDPVKSVSEDSSYYVYNCGSAINEQLSSSSSNTKAVAGINIVNDPNIHFFKPPQKPYPTGKLYWFGRLWQMADFNKDGYSDVLYIGTMNPNNVEWTGEDTGGLCGGGACKGNKPLPSLFLGDAKGKLTYVPQLLIDKREDSGMSLGRQLLVADYNNDSILDFYIADTAVGTHNGFRDSYFLSQSNGTWLESSKTHLSHSNFEVFNHGAATGDIDNDGDMDVVITETNWKTGTALWCLINDGTGYLNKRKCGGIFSFALELADIDGDGYLDVLLGAHEFEKSIDFTGIVWNDSTGNFYKHNNTRLPQHKKKWGTVPEVSAADLDNDGDLDIVYSRAGVLYVGTAIQVIENLGNKRFKDHGIFPLVEAPDDFKPTHEGNEWNDFIEDIRFRDLDKDGDIDLYLSSSMSLKTDGMVLLNQGDFDFELLLPNAAKKYVTIDSKTPTSISEEEKAEEQAVLDEIEAFEAELAAELGK
;
A
#
# COMPACT_ATOMS: atom_id res chain seq x y z
N MET A 1 -7.85 53.45 53.18
CA MET A 1 -6.76 53.41 54.19
C MET A 1 -7.07 52.37 55.26
N LYS A 2 -6.44 51.19 55.21
CA LYS A 2 -6.27 50.17 56.28
C LYS A 2 -5.22 49.17 55.73
N LYS A 3 -3.93 49.44 55.97
CA LYS A 3 -3.02 48.78 56.93
C LYS A 3 -2.78 47.27 56.71
N LEU A 4 -1.70 46.99 55.97
CA LEU A 4 -0.53 46.16 56.31
C LEU A 4 -0.71 44.98 57.30
N PHE A 5 -0.32 43.77 56.87
CA PHE A 5 0.69 42.99 57.59
C PHE A 5 1.46 42.08 56.63
N LEU A 6 2.78 42.26 56.63
CA LEU A 6 3.81 41.47 55.96
C LEU A 6 4.31 40.45 56.99
N LEU A 7 4.52 39.19 56.61
CA LEU A 7 5.41 38.29 57.33
C LEU A 7 6.06 37.32 56.35
N LEU A 8 7.38 37.24 56.49
CA LEU A 8 8.37 36.75 55.55
C LEU A 8 9.08 35.58 56.21
N ILE A 9 9.00 34.35 55.69
CA ILE A 9 9.94 33.25 55.98
C ILE A 9 10.04 32.30 54.77
N LEU A 10 11.24 32.17 54.22
CA LEU A 10 11.82 31.03 53.46
C LEU A 10 12.85 30.34 54.39
N PRO A 11 13.43 29.14 54.16
CA PRO A 11 13.19 28.06 53.16
C PRO A 11 13.25 26.60 53.77
N PHE A 12 13.20 25.59 52.88
CA PHE A 12 13.77 24.20 52.91
C PHE A 12 12.78 23.05 52.59
N PHE A 13 13.05 22.38 51.44
CA PHE A 13 12.93 20.95 51.01
C PHE A 13 11.76 20.07 51.55
N SER A 14 11.07 19.21 50.78
CA SER A 14 11.58 18.15 49.89
C SER A 14 10.52 17.55 48.92
N PHE A 15 10.96 17.22 47.68
CA PHE A 15 10.71 16.04 46.79
C PHE A 15 9.70 14.93 47.24
N GLN A 16 9.00 14.12 46.41
CA GLN A 16 8.89 13.82 44.97
C GLN A 16 7.77 12.76 44.77
N SER A 17 7.23 12.61 43.55
CA SER A 17 7.00 11.26 42.99
C SER A 17 7.41 11.26 41.50
N LEU A 18 8.58 10.69 41.25
CA LEU A 18 9.22 10.46 39.96
C LEU A 18 8.54 9.29 39.23
N ALA A 19 8.29 9.45 37.92
CA ALA A 19 8.65 8.38 37.00
C ALA A 19 10.19 8.31 37.02
N GLY A 20 10.74 7.16 37.41
CA GLY A 20 12.14 7.03 37.81
C GLY A 20 13.10 7.29 36.65
N SER A 21 13.64 8.50 36.59
CA SER A 21 14.92 8.75 35.92
C SER A 21 16.05 8.10 36.71
N CYS A 22 17.13 7.73 36.02
CA CYS A 22 18.33 7.25 36.67
C CYS A 22 18.94 8.36 37.55
N PRO A 23 19.70 8.02 38.61
CA PRO A 23 20.28 9.02 39.52
C PRO A 23 21.21 10.03 38.83
N ASP A 24 21.73 9.70 37.66
CA ASP A 24 22.55 10.53 36.78
C ASP A 24 21.73 11.35 35.76
N GLY A 25 20.41 11.21 35.78
CA GLY A 25 19.49 11.89 34.87
C GLY A 25 19.29 11.20 33.52
N SER A 26 19.90 10.03 33.29
CA SER A 26 19.63 9.25 32.08
C SER A 26 18.25 8.57 32.15
N ASP A 27 17.70 8.26 30.99
CA ASP A 27 16.53 7.39 30.92
C ASP A 27 16.93 5.94 31.20
N PRO A 28 16.13 5.17 31.96
CA PRO A 28 16.42 3.77 32.23
C PRO A 28 16.27 2.93 30.97
N VAL A 29 17.20 2.00 30.76
CA VAL A 29 17.18 1.09 29.61
C VAL A 29 16.19 -0.04 29.87
N LYS A 30 15.23 -0.21 28.94
CA LYS A 30 14.23 -1.29 28.97
C LYS A 30 14.84 -2.60 28.48
N SER A 31 14.72 -3.65 29.29
CA SER A 31 15.12 -5.03 28.98
C SER A 31 14.00 -5.99 29.32
N VAL A 32 14.03 -7.21 28.79
CA VAL A 32 13.01 -8.25 29.03
C VAL A 32 13.54 -9.23 30.09
N SER A 33 12.69 -9.68 31.02
CA SER A 33 13.05 -10.69 32.01
C SER A 33 13.49 -11.99 31.34
N GLU A 34 14.35 -12.79 32.00
CA GLU A 34 14.87 -14.04 31.43
C GLU A 34 13.75 -15.03 31.02
N ASP A 35 12.57 -14.94 31.64
CA ASP A 35 11.37 -15.74 31.32
C ASP A 35 10.37 -15.04 30.38
N SER A 36 10.73 -13.88 29.83
CA SER A 36 9.92 -13.06 28.93
C SER A 36 8.56 -12.62 29.47
N SER A 37 8.35 -12.68 30.78
CA SER A 37 7.06 -12.38 31.40
C SER A 37 6.87 -10.92 31.84
N TYR A 38 7.94 -10.11 31.91
CA TYR A 38 7.85 -8.68 32.24
C TYR A 38 9.07 -7.87 31.76
N TYR A 39 8.93 -6.53 31.79
CA TYR A 39 10.01 -5.60 31.47
C TYR A 39 10.79 -5.18 32.73
N VAL A 40 12.11 -5.11 32.60
CA VAL A 40 13.07 -4.64 33.62
C VAL A 40 13.73 -3.36 33.14
N TYR A 41 13.74 -2.33 34.01
CA TYR A 41 14.34 -1.02 33.73
C TYR A 41 15.63 -0.86 34.53
N ASN A 42 16.77 -0.76 33.85
CA ASN A 42 18.10 -0.70 34.48
C ASN A 42 18.84 0.59 34.12
N CYS A 43 19.56 1.16 35.10
CA CYS A 43 20.46 2.30 34.91
C CYS A 43 21.88 1.79 34.66
N GLY A 44 22.37 1.93 33.43
CA GLY A 44 23.70 1.46 33.02
C GLY A 44 24.81 2.47 33.33
N SER A 45 25.98 2.01 33.77
CA SER A 45 27.18 2.84 33.94
C SER A 45 27.81 3.15 32.58
N ALA A 46 27.74 4.41 32.14
CA ALA A 46 28.25 4.85 30.84
C ALA A 46 29.77 4.62 30.68
N ILE A 47 30.16 3.91 29.62
CA ILE A 47 31.40 4.18 28.90
C ILE A 47 31.00 5.18 27.81
N ASN A 48 31.65 6.34 27.80
CA ASN A 48 31.46 7.42 26.84
C ASN A 48 31.64 6.92 25.39
N GLU A 49 30.55 6.71 24.69
CA GLU A 49 30.45 7.08 23.28
C GLU A 49 29.44 8.22 23.20
N GLN A 50 29.86 9.32 22.58
CA GLN A 50 28.96 10.42 22.24
C GLN A 50 27.87 9.86 21.33
N LEU A 51 26.70 9.53 21.89
CA LEU A 51 25.47 9.57 21.14
C LEU A 51 25.21 11.04 20.83
N SER A 52 25.78 11.51 19.71
CA SER A 52 25.13 12.57 18.97
C SER A 52 23.69 12.14 18.79
N SER A 53 22.75 12.96 19.22
CA SER A 53 21.43 12.97 18.61
C SER A 53 21.64 13.22 17.12
N SER A 54 21.85 12.17 16.35
CA SER A 54 21.57 12.22 14.94
C SER A 54 20.06 12.38 14.87
N SER A 55 19.61 13.60 14.65
CA SER A 55 18.53 13.77 13.68
C SER A 55 19.03 13.05 12.44
N SER A 56 18.71 11.77 12.29
CA SER A 56 18.79 11.19 10.97
C SER A 56 17.80 12.01 10.16
N ASN A 57 18.32 12.79 9.21
CA ASN A 57 17.49 13.23 8.09
C ASN A 57 17.14 11.95 7.30
N THR A 58 16.33 11.08 7.89
CA THR A 58 15.64 10.02 7.17
C THR A 58 14.68 10.77 6.27
N LYS A 59 14.88 10.63 4.96
CA LYS A 59 13.93 11.14 3.99
C LYS A 59 12.63 10.35 4.20
N ALA A 60 11.49 11.04 4.32
CA ALA A 60 10.19 10.39 4.43
C ALA A 60 10.01 9.35 3.31
N VAL A 61 9.53 8.17 3.67
CA VAL A 61 9.36 7.05 2.75
C VAL A 61 7.89 6.94 2.37
N ALA A 62 7.59 6.95 1.08
CA ALA A 62 6.24 6.68 0.59
C ALA A 62 6.08 5.21 0.20
N GLY A 63 4.87 4.67 0.33
CA GLY A 63 4.52 3.31 -0.08
C GLY A 63 4.83 3.06 -1.56
N ILE A 64 4.69 4.08 -2.41
CA ILE A 64 5.06 4.01 -3.82
C ILE A 64 6.52 3.64 -4.05
N ASN A 65 7.44 4.01 -3.14
CA ASN A 65 8.86 3.63 -3.22
C ASN A 65 9.08 2.15 -2.91
N ILE A 66 8.28 1.57 -2.00
CA ILE A 66 8.35 0.15 -1.63
C ILE A 66 7.87 -0.70 -2.80
N VAL A 67 6.71 -0.35 -3.36
CA VAL A 67 6.06 -1.11 -4.43
C VAL A 67 6.74 -0.93 -5.80
N ASN A 68 7.59 0.09 -5.93
CA ASN A 68 8.48 0.32 -7.08
C ASN A 68 9.97 0.16 -6.72
N ASP A 69 10.35 -0.70 -5.76
CA ASP A 69 11.77 -0.96 -5.49
C ASP A 69 12.45 -1.62 -6.72
N PRO A 70 13.45 -0.98 -7.35
CA PRO A 70 14.11 -1.51 -8.54
C PRO A 70 14.89 -2.82 -8.32
N ASN A 71 15.13 -3.20 -7.05
CA ASN A 71 15.83 -4.44 -6.71
C ASN A 71 14.91 -5.67 -6.72
N ILE A 72 13.59 -5.47 -6.73
CA ILE A 72 12.62 -6.56 -6.84
C ILE A 72 12.59 -7.05 -8.29
N HIS A 73 12.75 -8.36 -8.49
CA HIS A 73 12.63 -8.97 -9.81
C HIS A 73 11.19 -8.92 -10.32
N PHE A 74 10.88 -7.86 -11.07
CA PHE A 74 9.54 -7.58 -11.56
C PHE A 74 9.09 -8.55 -12.66
N PHE A 75 7.82 -8.95 -12.60
CA PHE A 75 7.12 -9.64 -13.69
C PHE A 75 5.62 -9.34 -13.63
N LYS A 76 4.92 -9.55 -14.75
CA LYS A 76 3.46 -9.56 -14.76
C LYS A 76 2.98 -10.85 -14.10
N PRO A 77 2.31 -10.78 -12.93
CA PRO A 77 1.87 -11.99 -12.28
C PRO A 77 0.59 -12.52 -12.98
N PRO A 78 0.23 -13.80 -12.78
CA PRO A 78 -0.97 -14.35 -13.41
C PRO A 78 -2.21 -13.54 -13.00
N GLN A 79 -3.14 -13.25 -13.93
CA GLN A 79 -4.33 -12.46 -13.59
C GLN A 79 -5.31 -13.20 -12.65
N LYS A 80 -5.34 -14.53 -12.70
CA LYS A 80 -6.26 -15.38 -11.93
C LYS A 80 -5.58 -16.67 -11.46
N PRO A 81 -4.50 -16.59 -10.64
CA PRO A 81 -3.76 -17.78 -10.20
C PRO A 81 -4.66 -18.64 -9.33
N TYR A 82 -4.59 -19.96 -9.47
CA TYR A 82 -5.38 -20.84 -8.62
C TYR A 82 -4.94 -20.69 -7.15
N PRO A 83 -5.87 -20.54 -6.18
CA PRO A 83 -7.33 -20.66 -6.28
C PRO A 83 -8.09 -19.31 -6.32
N THR A 84 -7.43 -18.16 -6.51
CA THR A 84 -8.04 -16.81 -6.44
C THR A 84 -9.30 -16.67 -7.28
N GLY A 85 -9.38 -17.37 -8.40
CA GLY A 85 -10.55 -17.39 -9.26
C GLY A 85 -11.82 -18.03 -8.69
N LYS A 86 -11.69 -18.77 -7.58
CA LYS A 86 -12.78 -19.30 -6.76
C LYS A 86 -12.98 -18.49 -5.49
N LEU A 87 -11.92 -17.88 -4.96
CA LEU A 87 -11.94 -17.11 -3.72
C LEU A 87 -12.52 -15.71 -3.90
N TYR A 88 -12.19 -15.05 -5.00
CA TYR A 88 -12.64 -13.70 -5.32
C TYR A 88 -13.66 -13.72 -6.44
N TRP A 89 -14.77 -13.00 -6.26
CA TRP A 89 -15.78 -12.88 -7.30
C TRP A 89 -15.26 -12.03 -8.46
N PHE A 90 -14.73 -10.85 -8.16
CA PHE A 90 -14.00 -9.97 -9.07
C PHE A 90 -12.85 -9.26 -8.32
N GLY A 91 -12.13 -8.37 -9.00
CA GLY A 91 -10.86 -7.82 -8.53
C GLY A 91 -9.72 -8.79 -8.80
N ARG A 92 -8.80 -8.94 -7.83
CA ARG A 92 -7.44 -9.53 -7.91
C ARG A 92 -6.36 -8.47 -8.08
N LEU A 93 -6.50 -7.35 -7.37
CA LEU A 93 -5.42 -6.39 -7.20
C LEU A 93 -4.28 -7.07 -6.44
N TRP A 94 -3.06 -6.69 -6.75
CA TRP A 94 -1.89 -7.37 -6.23
C TRP A 94 -0.77 -6.40 -5.86
N GLN A 95 0.08 -6.83 -4.94
CA GLN A 95 1.37 -6.24 -4.64
C GLN A 95 2.46 -7.29 -4.75
N MET A 96 3.64 -6.87 -5.19
CA MET A 96 4.82 -7.72 -5.34
C MET A 96 5.93 -7.21 -4.44
N ALA A 97 6.49 -8.12 -3.65
CA ALA A 97 7.59 -7.87 -2.72
C ALA A 97 8.30 -9.19 -2.41
N ASP A 98 9.41 -9.14 -1.68
CA ASP A 98 9.99 -10.34 -1.05
C ASP A 98 9.49 -10.39 0.40
N PHE A 99 8.34 -11.03 0.64
CA PHE A 99 7.66 -10.99 1.94
C PHE A 99 8.35 -11.89 2.97
N ASN A 100 8.99 -12.98 2.53
CA ASN A 100 9.66 -13.94 3.40
C ASN A 100 11.20 -13.77 3.44
N LYS A 101 11.75 -12.80 2.70
CA LYS A 101 13.18 -12.50 2.60
C LYS A 101 14.02 -13.64 2.04
N ASP A 102 13.47 -14.39 1.09
CA ASP A 102 14.19 -15.48 0.42
C ASP A 102 14.92 -15.04 -0.86
N GLY A 103 14.86 -13.75 -1.19
CA GLY A 103 15.46 -13.14 -2.37
C GLY A 103 14.62 -13.29 -3.64
N TYR A 104 13.43 -13.89 -3.56
CA TYR A 104 12.52 -14.05 -4.68
C TYR A 104 11.29 -13.15 -4.56
N SER A 105 10.71 -12.82 -5.70
CA SER A 105 9.52 -11.98 -5.75
C SER A 105 8.27 -12.82 -5.50
N ASP A 106 7.59 -12.47 -4.41
CA ASP A 106 6.30 -13.00 -4.00
C ASP A 106 5.17 -12.11 -4.50
N VAL A 107 3.94 -12.63 -4.48
CA VAL A 107 2.75 -11.87 -4.89
C VAL A 107 1.62 -12.06 -3.90
N LEU A 108 1.11 -10.94 -3.37
CA LEU A 108 -0.05 -10.90 -2.50
C LEU A 108 -1.25 -10.35 -3.27
N TYR A 109 -2.37 -11.09 -3.27
CA TYR A 109 -3.61 -10.68 -3.92
C TYR A 109 -4.71 -10.35 -2.92
N ILE A 110 -5.55 -9.38 -3.27
CA ILE A 110 -6.83 -9.10 -2.61
C ILE A 110 -7.97 -9.10 -3.63
N GLY A 111 -9.21 -9.17 -3.16
CA GLY A 111 -10.37 -9.11 -4.04
C GLY A 111 -11.69 -9.13 -3.29
N THR A 112 -12.78 -9.21 -4.06
CA THR A 112 -14.14 -9.10 -3.54
C THR A 112 -14.67 -10.45 -3.05
N MET A 113 -15.45 -10.42 -1.97
CA MET A 113 -16.18 -11.58 -1.45
C MET A 113 -17.08 -12.26 -2.48
N ASN A 114 -17.46 -13.51 -2.20
CA ASN A 114 -18.47 -14.23 -2.97
C ASN A 114 -19.85 -14.09 -2.28
N PRO A 115 -20.72 -13.18 -2.75
CA PRO A 115 -22.04 -13.02 -2.17
C PRO A 115 -23.01 -14.14 -2.55
N ASN A 116 -23.96 -14.41 -1.66
CA ASN A 116 -25.05 -15.36 -1.86
C ASN A 116 -26.43 -14.69 -1.91
N ASN A 117 -26.48 -13.35 -1.85
CA ASN A 117 -27.69 -12.53 -1.86
C ASN A 117 -27.64 -11.43 -2.95
N VAL A 118 -27.06 -11.74 -4.11
CA VAL A 118 -26.96 -10.81 -5.23
C VAL A 118 -28.35 -10.42 -5.71
N GLU A 119 -28.61 -9.11 -5.72
CA GLU A 119 -29.84 -8.49 -6.22
C GLU A 119 -29.44 -7.12 -6.77
N TRP A 120 -29.21 -7.04 -8.07
CA TRP A 120 -28.72 -5.81 -8.68
C TRP A 120 -29.78 -4.71 -8.63
N THR A 121 -29.48 -3.65 -7.89
CA THR A 121 -30.18 -2.36 -7.96
C THR A 121 -29.15 -1.28 -8.28
N GLY A 122 -29.56 -0.18 -8.91
CA GLY A 122 -28.63 0.90 -9.27
C GLY A 122 -27.65 0.55 -10.39
N GLU A 123 -26.57 1.34 -10.49
CA GLU A 123 -25.60 1.30 -11.59
C GLU A 123 -24.18 0.89 -11.14
N ASP A 124 -23.92 0.84 -9.83
CA ASP A 124 -22.59 0.62 -9.24
C ASP A 124 -22.55 -0.60 -8.30
N THR A 125 -21.36 -0.92 -7.78
CA THR A 125 -21.18 -2.03 -6.82
C THR A 125 -21.88 -1.82 -5.48
N GLY A 126 -22.31 -0.59 -5.17
CA GLY A 126 -23.04 -0.27 -3.94
C GLY A 126 -24.51 -0.67 -3.98
N GLY A 127 -25.08 -0.96 -5.15
CA GLY A 127 -26.44 -1.50 -5.28
C GLY A 127 -26.52 -3.01 -5.52
N LEU A 128 -25.39 -3.70 -5.57
CA LEU A 128 -25.26 -5.09 -6.02
C LEU A 128 -26.03 -6.15 -5.19
N CYS A 129 -26.34 -5.84 -3.92
CA CYS A 129 -27.08 -6.73 -3.01
C CYS A 129 -28.37 -6.07 -2.48
N GLY A 130 -29.12 -5.41 -3.37
CA GLY A 130 -30.39 -4.75 -3.04
C GLY A 130 -30.21 -3.40 -2.37
N GLY A 131 -29.06 -2.76 -2.55
CA GLY A 131 -28.67 -1.51 -1.85
C GLY A 131 -28.34 -1.70 -0.37
N GLY A 132 -28.08 -2.94 0.07
CA GLY A 132 -27.60 -3.27 1.41
C GLY A 132 -26.35 -4.16 1.36
N ALA A 133 -25.60 -4.18 2.46
CA ALA A 133 -24.35 -4.94 2.54
C ALA A 133 -24.52 -6.40 2.08
N CYS A 134 -23.62 -6.85 1.22
CA CYS A 134 -23.61 -8.21 0.74
C CYS A 134 -23.31 -9.21 1.87
N LYS A 135 -23.85 -10.43 1.72
CA LYS A 135 -23.67 -11.56 2.62
C LYS A 135 -23.07 -12.72 1.82
N GLY A 136 -22.21 -13.51 2.45
CA GLY A 136 -21.56 -14.62 1.78
C GLY A 136 -20.18 -14.90 2.35
N ASN A 137 -19.38 -15.63 1.58
CA ASN A 137 -18.04 -16.01 2.00
C ASN A 137 -17.07 -14.84 1.76
N LYS A 138 -16.51 -14.31 2.85
CA LYS A 138 -15.45 -13.31 2.81
C LYS A 138 -14.10 -14.00 2.77
N PRO A 139 -13.30 -13.82 1.70
CA PRO A 139 -11.99 -14.43 1.58
C PRO A 139 -10.94 -13.64 2.37
N LEU A 140 -9.87 -14.32 2.76
CA LEU A 140 -8.62 -13.68 3.15
C LEU A 140 -7.85 -13.19 1.90
N PRO A 141 -6.81 -12.37 2.08
CA PRO A 141 -5.79 -12.17 1.06
C PRO A 141 -5.19 -13.51 0.61
N SER A 142 -4.56 -13.54 -0.56
CA SER A 142 -3.91 -14.73 -1.09
C SER A 142 -2.43 -14.46 -1.33
N LEU A 143 -1.58 -14.97 -0.44
CA LEU A 143 -0.13 -14.89 -0.57
C LEU A 143 0.40 -16.05 -1.41
N PHE A 144 1.27 -15.73 -2.37
CA PHE A 144 2.02 -16.66 -3.19
C PHE A 144 3.51 -16.39 -3.03
N LEU A 145 4.26 -17.39 -2.57
CA LEU A 145 5.72 -17.28 -2.48
C LEU A 145 6.37 -17.67 -3.81
N GLY A 146 7.32 -16.86 -4.26
CA GLY A 146 8.17 -17.11 -5.41
C GLY A 146 9.22 -18.18 -5.12
N ASP A 147 9.92 -18.60 -6.17
CA ASP A 147 11.12 -19.43 -6.05
C ASP A 147 12.12 -19.03 -7.14
N ALA A 148 13.31 -19.64 -7.12
CA ALA A 148 14.37 -19.42 -8.12
C ALA A 148 13.94 -19.66 -9.58
N LYS A 149 12.85 -20.38 -9.82
CA LYS A 149 12.30 -20.66 -11.15
C LYS A 149 11.14 -19.72 -11.50
N GLY A 150 10.83 -18.77 -10.62
CA GLY A 150 9.68 -17.88 -10.72
C GLY A 150 8.33 -18.57 -10.52
N LYS A 151 8.32 -19.75 -9.88
CA LYS A 151 7.07 -20.47 -9.64
C LYS A 151 6.42 -19.94 -8.36
N LEU A 152 5.21 -19.43 -8.53
CA LEU A 152 4.37 -18.97 -7.43
C LEU A 152 3.65 -20.13 -6.72
N THR A 153 3.87 -20.26 -5.42
CA THR A 153 3.25 -21.27 -4.55
C THR A 153 2.27 -20.62 -3.58
N TYR A 154 0.99 -20.99 -3.66
CA TYR A 154 -0.04 -20.49 -2.75
C TYR A 154 0.16 -21.00 -1.32
N VAL A 155 0.24 -20.08 -0.33
CA VAL A 155 0.55 -20.39 1.07
C VAL A 155 -0.50 -19.85 2.06
N PRO A 156 -1.76 -20.30 1.98
CA PRO A 156 -2.85 -19.78 2.82
C PRO A 156 -2.61 -19.97 4.32
N GLN A 157 -1.83 -20.98 4.71
CA GLN A 157 -1.53 -21.29 6.10
C GLN A 157 -0.71 -20.21 6.81
N LEU A 158 -0.06 -19.29 6.07
CA LEU A 158 0.71 -18.20 6.66
C LEU A 158 -0.17 -17.01 7.05
N LEU A 159 -1.42 -16.95 6.58
CA LEU A 159 -2.34 -15.85 6.88
C LEU A 159 -3.34 -16.29 7.96
N ILE A 160 -3.22 -15.69 9.14
CA ILE A 160 -4.00 -16.08 10.32
C ILE A 160 -5.00 -14.99 10.67
N ASP A 161 -6.29 -15.26 10.48
CA ASP A 161 -7.38 -14.40 10.94
C ASP A 161 -8.25 -15.17 11.93
N LYS A 162 -8.32 -14.66 13.17
CA LYS A 162 -9.07 -15.28 14.28
C LYS A 162 -10.35 -14.51 14.61
N ARG A 163 -10.73 -13.52 13.79
CA ARG A 163 -11.99 -12.80 13.97
C ARG A 163 -13.16 -13.75 13.72
N GLU A 164 -14.24 -13.60 14.48
CA GLU A 164 -15.49 -14.35 14.24
C GLU A 164 -16.05 -14.05 12.84
N ASP A 165 -15.92 -12.80 12.40
CA ASP A 165 -16.30 -12.33 11.08
C ASP A 165 -15.05 -12.10 10.21
N SER A 166 -14.36 -13.19 9.87
CA SER A 166 -13.10 -13.14 9.12
C SER A 166 -13.25 -12.71 7.66
N GLY A 167 -12.17 -12.16 7.10
CA GLY A 167 -12.03 -11.86 5.67
C GLY A 167 -12.54 -10.48 5.24
N MET A 168 -12.44 -10.24 3.95
CA MET A 168 -12.70 -8.96 3.28
C MET A 168 -14.02 -8.97 2.52
N SER A 169 -14.71 -7.84 2.48
CA SER A 169 -15.91 -7.60 1.66
C SER A 169 -15.50 -7.17 0.24
N LEU A 170 -14.87 -6.01 0.09
CA LEU A 170 -14.27 -5.54 -1.16
C LEU A 170 -12.93 -4.86 -0.82
N GLY A 171 -11.89 -5.68 -0.66
CA GLY A 171 -10.53 -5.16 -0.55
C GLY A 171 -10.18 -4.35 -1.80
N ARG A 172 -10.00 -3.04 -1.64
CA ARG A 172 -9.84 -2.07 -2.73
C ARG A 172 -8.42 -1.55 -2.86
N GLN A 173 -7.67 -1.46 -1.76
CA GLN A 173 -6.26 -1.07 -1.77
C GLN A 173 -5.46 -2.01 -0.87
N LEU A 174 -4.30 -2.45 -1.35
CA LEU A 174 -3.35 -3.25 -0.60
C LEU A 174 -2.10 -2.41 -0.35
N LEU A 175 -1.90 -2.00 0.90
CA LEU A 175 -0.78 -1.18 1.35
C LEU A 175 0.25 -2.06 2.03
N VAL A 176 1.48 -2.05 1.52
CA VAL A 176 2.59 -2.88 2.01
C VAL A 176 3.67 -1.97 2.57
N ALA A 177 4.07 -2.21 3.81
CA ALA A 177 5.09 -1.46 4.53
C ALA A 177 5.57 -2.28 5.74
N ASP A 178 6.74 -1.97 6.28
CA ASP A 178 7.14 -2.46 7.61
C ASP A 178 6.53 -1.50 8.65
N TYR A 179 5.41 -1.88 9.26
CA TYR A 179 4.72 -0.99 10.20
C TYR A 179 5.25 -1.14 11.63
N ASN A 180 5.85 -2.27 11.98
CA ASN A 180 6.31 -2.54 13.35
C ASN A 180 7.84 -2.47 13.51
N ASN A 181 8.55 -2.02 12.47
CA ASN A 181 10.00 -1.87 12.39
C ASN A 181 10.76 -3.18 12.65
N ASP A 182 10.19 -4.34 12.30
CA ASP A 182 10.85 -5.63 12.41
C ASP A 182 11.56 -6.06 11.11
N SER A 183 11.60 -5.15 10.15
CA SER A 183 12.15 -5.29 8.81
C SER A 183 11.38 -6.27 7.92
N ILE A 184 10.27 -6.87 8.35
CA ILE A 184 9.42 -7.73 7.53
C ILE A 184 8.22 -6.92 7.07
N LEU A 185 7.88 -7.02 5.79
CA LEU A 185 6.75 -6.28 5.25
C LEU A 185 5.43 -6.85 5.80
N ASP A 186 4.61 -5.94 6.29
CA ASP A 186 3.25 -6.13 6.75
C ASP A 186 2.27 -5.66 5.67
N PHE A 187 0.96 -5.84 5.91
CA PHE A 187 -0.03 -5.28 5.00
C PHE A 187 -1.30 -4.77 5.67
N TYR A 188 -1.71 -3.59 5.22
CA TYR A 188 -2.97 -2.94 5.54
C TYR A 188 -3.88 -2.96 4.32
N ILE A 189 -5.15 -3.32 4.51
CA ILE A 189 -6.11 -3.49 3.44
C ILE A 189 -7.30 -2.57 3.68
N ALA A 190 -7.43 -1.57 2.81
CA ALA A 190 -8.60 -0.71 2.75
C ALA A 190 -9.76 -1.48 2.11
N ASP A 191 -10.87 -1.60 2.83
CA ASP A 191 -12.05 -2.38 2.41
C ASP A 191 -13.28 -1.47 2.29
N THR A 192 -13.64 -1.15 1.04
CA THR A 192 -14.72 -0.19 0.76
C THR A 192 -16.12 -0.80 0.85
N ALA A 193 -16.25 -2.10 1.12
CA ALA A 193 -17.48 -2.89 1.02
C ALA A 193 -18.06 -3.09 -0.39
N VAL A 194 -18.77 -4.21 -0.56
CA VAL A 194 -19.64 -4.46 -1.72
C VAL A 194 -21.11 -4.49 -1.32
N GLY A 195 -21.98 -3.96 -2.18
CA GLY A 195 -23.43 -3.88 -1.99
C GLY A 195 -23.90 -2.70 -1.13
N THR A 196 -23.01 -1.81 -0.69
CA THR A 196 -23.38 -0.62 0.08
C THR A 196 -22.31 0.47 -0.02
N HIS A 197 -22.72 1.73 0.15
CA HIS A 197 -21.83 2.88 0.30
C HIS A 197 -21.58 3.29 1.77
N ASN A 198 -21.85 2.40 2.73
CA ASN A 198 -21.61 2.65 4.15
C ASN A 198 -20.18 2.24 4.60
N GLY A 199 -19.43 1.56 3.73
CA GLY A 199 -18.08 1.08 4.06
C GLY A 199 -18.04 -0.28 4.75
N PHE A 200 -16.83 -0.80 4.92
CA PHE A 200 -16.53 -1.96 5.74
C PHE A 200 -15.38 -1.62 6.70
N ARG A 201 -15.04 -2.56 7.59
CA ARG A 201 -13.81 -2.42 8.38
C ARG A 201 -12.60 -2.82 7.54
N ASP A 202 -11.53 -2.08 7.71
CA ASP A 202 -10.23 -2.41 7.14
C ASP A 202 -9.60 -3.63 7.86
N SER A 203 -8.63 -4.27 7.22
CA SER A 203 -7.88 -5.39 7.81
C SER A 203 -6.39 -5.07 7.87
N TYR A 204 -5.76 -5.39 8.99
CA TYR A 204 -4.36 -5.10 9.24
C TYR A 204 -3.65 -6.38 9.70
N PHE A 205 -2.63 -6.81 8.97
CA PHE A 205 -1.90 -8.03 9.21
C PHE A 205 -0.45 -7.71 9.51
N LEU A 206 0.00 -8.10 10.70
CA LEU A 206 1.38 -7.96 11.14
C LEU A 206 2.11 -9.28 11.02
N SER A 207 3.31 -9.22 10.47
CA SER A 207 4.27 -10.30 10.43
C SER A 207 4.60 -10.76 11.86
N GLN A 208 5.01 -12.02 11.98
CA GLN A 208 5.29 -12.67 13.26
C GLN A 208 6.62 -13.42 13.14
N SER A 209 7.33 -13.56 14.25
CA SER A 209 8.64 -14.25 14.29
C SER A 209 8.62 -15.72 13.84
N ASN A 210 7.44 -16.34 13.75
CA ASN A 210 7.25 -17.70 13.24
C ASN A 210 6.98 -17.74 11.71
N GLY A 211 7.11 -16.62 10.99
CA GLY A 211 6.90 -16.51 9.55
C GLY A 211 5.43 -16.44 9.11
N THR A 212 4.49 -16.21 10.04
CA THR A 212 3.08 -16.00 9.72
C THR A 212 2.72 -14.51 9.78
N TRP A 213 1.63 -14.12 9.13
CA TRP A 213 0.99 -12.83 9.29
C TRP A 213 -0.32 -12.98 10.04
N LEU A 214 -0.45 -12.28 11.17
CA LEU A 214 -1.60 -12.32 12.04
C LEU A 214 -2.47 -11.08 11.82
N GLU A 215 -3.76 -11.29 11.58
CA GLU A 215 -4.75 -10.21 11.63
C GLU A 215 -4.76 -9.60 13.04
N SER A 216 -4.32 -8.35 13.09
CA SER A 216 -3.91 -7.65 14.30
C SER A 216 -4.71 -6.37 14.52
N SER A 217 -5.80 -6.16 13.77
CA SER A 217 -6.59 -4.92 13.85
C SER A 217 -7.08 -4.64 15.26
N LYS A 218 -7.52 -5.67 15.99
CA LYS A 218 -8.04 -5.54 17.36
C LYS A 218 -7.00 -5.04 18.37
N THR A 219 -5.73 -5.36 18.15
CA THR A 219 -4.64 -5.03 19.07
C THR A 219 -3.84 -3.82 18.64
N HIS A 220 -3.78 -3.54 17.33
CA HIS A 220 -2.88 -2.53 16.75
C HIS A 220 -3.59 -1.41 15.98
N LEU A 221 -4.93 -1.36 15.95
CA LEU A 221 -5.66 -0.17 15.52
C LEU A 221 -6.38 0.46 16.71
N SER A 222 -6.24 1.78 16.88
CA SER A 222 -6.99 2.49 17.94
C SER A 222 -8.51 2.43 17.74
N HIS A 223 -8.95 2.14 16.51
CA HIS A 223 -10.35 1.95 16.15
C HIS A 223 -10.54 0.71 15.24
N SER A 224 -10.32 -0.47 15.79
CA SER A 224 -10.28 -1.76 15.05
C SER A 224 -11.54 -2.18 14.29
N ASN A 225 -12.67 -1.52 14.48
CA ASN A 225 -13.93 -1.78 13.77
C ASN A 225 -14.49 -0.49 13.17
N PHE A 226 -13.61 0.45 12.83
CA PHE A 226 -14.01 1.65 12.10
C PHE A 226 -14.51 1.23 10.71
N GLU A 227 -15.79 1.44 10.45
CA GLU A 227 -16.39 1.21 9.13
C GLU A 227 -16.30 2.51 8.33
N VAL A 228 -15.74 2.43 7.12
CA VAL A 228 -15.48 3.60 6.29
C VAL A 228 -15.59 3.23 4.82
N PHE A 229 -16.22 4.11 4.04
CA PHE A 229 -16.31 3.95 2.60
C PHE A 229 -15.08 4.62 1.95
N ASN A 230 -13.99 3.86 1.91
CA ASN A 230 -12.66 4.30 1.48
C ASN A 230 -12.33 3.78 0.06
N HIS A 231 -12.51 4.65 -0.94
CA HIS A 231 -12.11 4.31 -2.31
C HIS A 231 -10.61 4.45 -2.56
N GLY A 232 -9.96 5.41 -1.89
CA GLY A 232 -8.51 5.65 -1.98
C GLY A 232 -7.81 5.46 -0.63
N ALA A 233 -6.61 4.92 -0.68
CA ALA A 233 -5.72 4.76 0.47
C ALA A 233 -4.25 4.73 0.02
N ALA A 234 -3.35 5.20 0.86
CA ALA A 234 -1.90 5.08 0.67
C ALA A 234 -1.19 4.94 2.02
N THR A 235 0.06 4.49 1.99
CA THR A 235 0.93 4.42 3.17
C THR A 235 2.19 5.23 2.93
N GLY A 236 2.77 5.79 3.99
CA GLY A 236 3.99 6.59 3.96
C GLY A 236 4.25 7.23 5.31
N ASP A 237 5.48 7.63 5.58
CA ASP A 237 5.88 8.42 6.75
C ASP A 237 5.40 9.88 6.56
N ILE A 238 4.19 10.21 7.04
CA ILE A 238 3.55 11.48 6.67
C ILE A 238 3.88 12.64 7.62
N ASP A 239 4.40 12.35 8.81
CA ASP A 239 4.88 13.36 9.75
C ASP A 239 6.41 13.33 9.98
N ASN A 240 7.12 12.52 9.19
CA ASN A 240 8.57 12.46 9.10
C ASN A 240 9.24 12.06 10.41
N ASP A 241 8.63 11.10 11.11
CA ASP A 241 9.13 10.53 12.37
C ASP A 241 9.86 9.19 12.18
N GLY A 242 9.87 8.67 10.95
CA GLY A 242 10.52 7.42 10.56
C GLY A 242 9.61 6.21 10.55
N ASP A 243 8.34 6.35 10.96
CA ASP A 243 7.39 5.26 11.02
C ASP A 243 6.35 5.33 9.88
N MET A 244 5.99 4.17 9.32
CA MET A 244 5.05 4.13 8.20
C MET A 244 3.62 4.36 8.68
N ASP A 245 2.93 5.37 8.14
CA ASP A 245 1.53 5.68 8.45
C ASP A 245 0.57 5.21 7.35
N VAL A 246 -0.73 5.33 7.60
CA VAL A 246 -1.77 5.08 6.59
C VAL A 246 -2.71 6.29 6.45
N VAL A 247 -3.01 6.67 5.21
CA VAL A 247 -4.00 7.69 4.87
C VAL A 247 -5.13 7.05 4.08
N ILE A 248 -6.36 7.25 4.52
CA ILE A 248 -7.56 6.74 3.85
C ILE A 248 -8.57 7.87 3.59
N THR A 249 -9.22 7.80 2.44
CA THR A 249 -10.36 8.66 2.10
C THR A 249 -11.62 8.21 2.84
N GLU A 250 -12.49 9.13 3.25
CA GLU A 250 -13.86 8.82 3.64
C GLU A 250 -14.85 9.54 2.73
N THR A 251 -15.76 8.76 2.14
CA THR A 251 -16.97 9.29 1.51
C THR A 251 -18.15 9.13 2.45
N ASN A 252 -18.77 10.25 2.81
CA ASN A 252 -20.09 10.22 3.42
C ASN A 252 -20.92 11.38 2.88
N TRP A 253 -21.81 11.09 1.93
CA TRP A 253 -22.69 12.09 1.33
C TRP A 253 -23.62 12.80 2.34
N LYS A 254 -23.76 12.30 3.57
CA LYS A 254 -24.58 12.92 4.62
C LYS A 254 -23.77 13.85 5.52
N THR A 255 -22.55 13.48 5.89
CA THR A 255 -21.74 14.22 6.89
C THR A 255 -20.55 14.95 6.30
N GLY A 256 -20.34 14.86 4.99
CA GLY A 256 -19.18 15.40 4.29
C GLY A 256 -18.03 14.41 4.26
N THR A 257 -16.91 14.84 3.70
CA THR A 257 -15.78 13.98 3.41
C THR A 257 -14.57 14.30 4.29
N ALA A 258 -13.68 13.34 4.44
CA ALA A 258 -12.48 13.46 5.26
C ALA A 258 -11.31 12.66 4.68
N LEU A 259 -10.11 13.04 5.11
CA LEU A 259 -8.97 12.14 5.15
C LEU A 259 -8.79 11.71 6.61
N TRP A 260 -8.76 10.41 6.84
CA TRP A 260 -8.33 9.84 8.11
C TRP A 260 -6.88 9.39 7.96
N CYS A 261 -6.05 9.82 8.91
CA CYS A 261 -4.68 9.36 9.02
C CYS A 261 -4.58 8.45 10.24
N LEU A 262 -3.90 7.35 10.06
CA LEU A 262 -3.61 6.33 11.04
C LEU A 262 -2.12 6.47 11.33
N ILE A 263 -1.80 7.24 12.37
CA ILE A 263 -0.42 7.58 12.74
C ILE A 263 0.17 6.44 13.54
N ASN A 264 1.31 5.94 13.09
CA ASN A 264 2.04 4.87 13.73
C ASN A 264 2.88 5.40 14.90
N ASP A 265 3.24 4.52 15.83
CA ASP A 265 4.12 4.85 16.97
C ASP A 265 5.43 4.05 16.95
N GLY A 266 5.74 3.49 15.79
CA GLY A 266 6.90 2.64 15.53
C GLY A 266 6.80 1.22 16.07
N THR A 267 5.70 0.88 16.76
CA THR A 267 5.42 -0.49 17.22
C THR A 267 4.38 -1.21 16.35
N GLY A 268 3.94 -0.55 15.28
CA GLY A 268 2.83 -0.98 14.44
C GLY A 268 1.47 -0.59 15.00
N TYR A 269 1.40 0.17 16.10
CA TYR A 269 0.12 0.65 16.62
C TYR A 269 -0.33 1.91 15.89
N LEU A 270 -1.37 1.76 15.06
CA LEU A 270 -1.92 2.82 14.23
C LEU A 270 -3.05 3.58 14.95
N ASN A 271 -2.77 4.83 15.28
CA ASN A 271 -3.69 5.73 15.94
C ASN A 271 -4.45 6.63 14.96
N LYS A 272 -5.76 6.41 14.85
CA LYS A 272 -6.63 7.15 13.95
C LYS A 272 -6.87 8.60 14.42
N ARG A 273 -6.58 9.56 13.54
CA ARG A 273 -6.97 10.98 13.64
C ARG A 273 -7.55 11.48 12.31
N LYS A 274 -8.30 12.57 12.37
CA LYS A 274 -8.65 13.33 11.16
C LYS A 274 -7.48 14.24 10.82
N CYS A 275 -6.98 14.17 9.59
CA CYS A 275 -5.82 14.95 9.15
C CYS A 275 -6.13 15.90 7.98
N GLY A 276 -7.31 15.81 7.39
CA GLY A 276 -7.67 16.66 6.26
C GLY A 276 -9.04 16.35 5.70
N GLY A 277 -9.29 16.82 4.48
CA GLY A 277 -10.53 16.49 3.80
C GLY A 277 -10.74 17.25 2.50
N ILE A 278 -10.22 16.68 1.43
CA ILE A 278 -10.77 16.80 0.09
C ILE A 278 -11.02 15.36 -0.37
N PHE A 279 -12.22 15.08 -0.85
CA PHE A 279 -12.53 13.73 -1.29
C PHE A 279 -12.03 13.46 -2.70
N SER A 280 -11.60 12.22 -2.89
CA SER A 280 -11.15 11.64 -4.15
C SER A 280 -11.35 10.12 -4.13
N PHE A 281 -11.44 9.53 -5.32
CA PHE A 281 -11.52 8.08 -5.52
C PHE A 281 -10.13 7.43 -5.52
N ALA A 282 -9.11 8.17 -5.94
CA ALA A 282 -7.71 7.73 -5.91
C ALA A 282 -6.90 8.62 -4.97
N LEU A 283 -5.94 8.03 -4.28
CA LEU A 283 -5.05 8.69 -3.34
C LEU A 283 -3.66 8.05 -3.42
N GLU A 284 -2.62 8.88 -3.48
CA GLU A 284 -1.22 8.45 -3.36
C GLU A 284 -0.43 9.47 -2.51
N LEU A 285 0.68 9.04 -1.93
CA LEU A 285 1.61 9.89 -1.17
C LEU A 285 2.96 10.02 -1.89
N ALA A 286 3.47 11.24 -2.01
CA ALA A 286 4.77 11.52 -2.61
C ALA A 286 5.27 12.92 -2.20
N ASP A 287 6.59 13.09 -2.05
CA ASP A 287 7.23 14.40 -1.86
C ASP A 287 7.32 15.12 -3.22
N ILE A 288 6.27 15.88 -3.57
CA ILE A 288 6.11 16.45 -4.93
C ILE A 288 6.85 17.77 -5.10
N ASP A 289 7.00 18.55 -4.02
CA ASP A 289 7.74 19.81 -4.07
C ASP A 289 9.19 19.73 -3.57
N GLY A 290 9.63 18.55 -3.12
CA GLY A 290 11.00 18.29 -2.70
C GLY A 290 11.33 18.90 -1.34
N ASP A 291 10.34 19.18 -0.51
CA ASP A 291 10.52 19.77 0.82
C ASP A 291 10.82 18.73 1.91
N GLY A 292 10.76 17.45 1.56
CA GLY A 292 11.05 16.31 2.44
C GLY A 292 9.84 15.79 3.21
N TYR A 293 8.64 16.33 2.98
CA TYR A 293 7.39 15.84 3.53
C TYR A 293 6.50 15.26 2.42
N LEU A 294 5.84 14.14 2.70
CA LEU A 294 4.94 13.54 1.73
C LEU A 294 3.67 14.37 1.57
N ASP A 295 3.34 14.73 0.34
CA ASP A 295 2.09 15.37 -0.07
C ASP A 295 1.06 14.33 -0.49
N VAL A 296 -0.20 14.75 -0.56
CA VAL A 296 -1.30 13.89 -1.03
C VAL A 296 -1.65 14.21 -2.47
N LEU A 297 -1.51 13.21 -3.34
CA LEU A 297 -2.05 13.20 -4.70
C LEU A 297 -3.48 12.66 -4.68
N LEU A 298 -4.38 13.37 -5.36
CA LEU A 298 -5.82 13.10 -5.31
C LEU A 298 -6.42 13.00 -6.71
N GLY A 299 -7.19 11.93 -6.97
CA GLY A 299 -7.96 11.70 -8.20
C GLY A 299 -9.47 11.72 -7.96
N ALA A 300 -10.19 12.69 -8.52
CA ALA A 300 -11.63 12.85 -8.29
C ALA A 300 -12.53 11.94 -9.17
N HIS A 301 -13.81 11.91 -8.83
CA HIS A 301 -14.87 11.59 -9.79
C HIS A 301 -15.41 12.89 -10.38
N GLU A 302 -14.69 13.46 -11.34
CA GLU A 302 -14.87 14.81 -11.88
C GLU A 302 -16.23 15.05 -12.58
N PHE A 303 -16.98 13.99 -12.88
CA PHE A 303 -18.37 14.08 -13.34
C PHE A 303 -19.35 14.46 -12.21
N GLU A 304 -18.98 14.22 -10.95
CA GLU A 304 -19.79 14.52 -9.78
C GLU A 304 -19.32 15.84 -9.14
N LYS A 305 -20.21 16.84 -9.16
CA LYS A 305 -19.87 18.21 -8.69
C LYS A 305 -19.48 18.30 -7.22
N SER A 306 -19.92 17.36 -6.37
CA SER A 306 -19.58 17.32 -4.94
C SER A 306 -18.12 16.97 -4.69
N ILE A 307 -17.46 16.35 -5.68
CA ILE A 307 -16.21 15.62 -5.52
C ILE A 307 -15.31 15.78 -6.75
N ASP A 308 -15.19 17.02 -7.24
CA ASP A 308 -14.53 17.35 -8.51
C ASP A 308 -13.10 17.89 -8.34
N PHE A 309 -12.37 17.49 -7.30
CA PHE A 309 -10.99 17.89 -7.08
C PHE A 309 -9.99 16.80 -7.51
N THR A 310 -9.23 17.10 -8.56
CA THR A 310 -8.05 16.34 -8.98
C THR A 310 -6.85 17.26 -8.81
N GLY A 311 -5.83 16.81 -8.07
CA GLY A 311 -4.64 17.61 -7.81
C GLY A 311 -3.88 17.20 -6.57
N ILE A 312 -3.16 18.16 -5.99
CA ILE A 312 -2.23 17.96 -4.88
C ILE A 312 -2.75 18.70 -3.66
N VAL A 313 -2.70 18.08 -2.48
CA VAL A 313 -2.89 18.73 -1.19
C VAL A 313 -1.57 18.68 -0.44
N TRP A 314 -1.04 19.86 -0.15
CA TRP A 314 0.29 20.01 0.42
C TRP A 314 0.28 19.72 1.91
N ASN A 315 1.28 18.97 2.38
CA ASN A 315 1.49 18.71 3.81
C ASN A 315 1.83 20.02 4.55
N ASP A 316 1.44 20.12 5.82
CA ASP A 316 1.83 21.23 6.71
C ASP A 316 3.07 20.91 7.54
N SER A 317 3.89 19.96 7.07
CA SER A 317 5.05 19.37 7.73
C SER A 317 4.76 18.60 9.02
N THR A 318 3.49 18.27 9.31
CA THR A 318 3.07 17.52 10.51
C THR A 318 2.01 16.46 10.21
N GLY A 319 1.92 16.04 8.94
CA GLY A 319 0.95 15.08 8.46
C GLY A 319 -0.49 15.62 8.46
N ASN A 320 -0.69 16.95 8.33
CA ASN A 320 -2.02 17.51 8.07
C ASN A 320 -2.14 18.06 6.64
N PHE A 321 -3.28 17.76 6.02
CA PHE A 321 -3.60 18.07 4.63
C PHE A 321 -4.77 19.04 4.58
N TYR A 322 -4.49 20.33 4.80
CA TYR A 322 -5.53 21.36 4.78
C TYR A 322 -6.08 21.55 3.39
N LYS A 323 -7.40 21.42 3.24
CA LYS A 323 -8.11 21.54 1.96
C LYS A 323 -7.90 22.84 1.18
N HIS A 324 -7.30 23.88 1.76
CA HIS A 324 -7.04 25.16 1.11
C HIS A 324 -5.57 25.35 0.72
N ASN A 325 -4.68 24.47 1.20
CA ASN A 325 -3.28 24.41 0.80
C ASN A 325 -3.16 23.36 -0.30
N ASN A 326 -3.55 23.72 -1.52
CA ASN A 326 -3.64 22.76 -2.61
C ASN A 326 -3.27 23.38 -3.96
N THR A 327 -2.94 22.51 -4.92
CA THR A 327 -2.80 22.84 -6.33
C THR A 327 -3.77 21.98 -7.14
N ARG A 328 -4.64 22.61 -7.93
CA ARG A 328 -5.51 21.90 -8.87
C ARG A 328 -4.73 21.55 -10.12
N LEU A 329 -4.85 20.30 -10.56
CA LEU A 329 -4.29 19.83 -11.82
C LEU A 329 -5.35 19.82 -12.93
N PRO A 330 -4.94 19.82 -14.21
CA PRO A 330 -5.87 19.80 -15.34
C PRO A 330 -6.81 18.58 -15.33
N GLN A 331 -8.08 18.85 -15.60
CA GLN A 331 -9.19 17.90 -15.51
C GLN A 331 -9.82 17.66 -16.88
N HIS A 332 -10.31 16.44 -17.12
CA HIS A 332 -10.81 15.99 -18.42
C HIS A 332 -12.30 15.61 -18.39
N LYS A 333 -13.09 16.44 -17.71
CA LYS A 333 -14.54 16.29 -17.41
C LYS A 333 -15.48 15.97 -18.58
N LYS A 334 -15.06 16.15 -19.83
CA LYS A 334 -15.91 15.88 -20.99
C LYS A 334 -16.03 14.39 -21.32
N LYS A 335 -14.94 13.63 -21.14
CA LYS A 335 -14.87 12.21 -21.51
C LYS A 335 -14.16 11.35 -20.48
N TRP A 336 -13.16 11.88 -19.77
CA TRP A 336 -12.21 11.14 -18.94
C TRP A 336 -12.23 11.63 -17.49
N GLY A 337 -13.44 11.80 -16.96
CA GLY A 337 -13.67 12.42 -15.66
C GLY A 337 -13.66 11.46 -14.47
N THR A 338 -13.60 10.14 -14.67
CA THR A 338 -13.42 9.18 -13.58
C THR A 338 -11.94 8.91 -13.43
N VAL A 339 -11.38 9.02 -12.21
CA VAL A 339 -9.96 8.82 -11.91
C VAL A 339 -9.80 7.65 -10.94
N PRO A 340 -9.55 6.42 -11.43
CA PRO A 340 -9.49 5.22 -10.60
C PRO A 340 -8.18 5.05 -9.85
N GLU A 341 -7.09 5.64 -10.36
CA GLU A 341 -5.73 5.46 -9.87
C GLU A 341 -4.89 6.71 -10.13
N VAL A 342 -3.98 7.03 -9.21
CA VAL A 342 -2.95 8.06 -9.32
C VAL A 342 -1.64 7.51 -8.78
N SER A 343 -0.54 7.77 -9.47
CA SER A 343 0.79 7.36 -9.05
C SER A 343 1.83 8.38 -9.50
N ALA A 344 3.07 8.29 -8.99
CA ALA A 344 4.12 9.25 -9.28
C ALA A 344 5.53 8.64 -9.40
N ALA A 345 6.32 9.16 -10.32
CA ALA A 345 7.71 8.82 -10.54
C ALA A 345 8.42 9.94 -11.30
N ASP A 346 9.73 10.02 -11.21
CA ASP A 346 10.56 10.89 -12.05
C ASP A 346 10.63 10.28 -13.46
N LEU A 347 9.85 10.81 -14.42
CA LEU A 347 9.71 10.21 -15.75
C LEU A 347 10.66 10.80 -16.79
N ASP A 348 11.21 12.00 -16.55
CA ASP A 348 12.18 12.65 -17.43
C ASP A 348 13.59 12.75 -16.83
N ASN A 349 13.81 12.13 -15.67
CA ASN A 349 15.08 12.03 -14.95
C ASN A 349 15.63 13.41 -14.52
N ASP A 350 14.75 14.39 -14.26
CA ASP A 350 15.14 15.73 -13.84
C ASP A 350 15.26 15.91 -12.30
N GLY A 351 14.82 14.89 -11.55
CA GLY A 351 14.91 14.79 -10.10
C GLY A 351 13.68 15.25 -9.34
N ASP A 352 12.62 15.72 -10.02
CA ASP A 352 11.29 15.88 -9.43
C ASP A 352 10.33 14.75 -9.84
N LEU A 353 9.25 14.57 -9.08
CA LEU A 353 8.28 13.50 -9.35
C LEU A 353 7.15 14.02 -10.24
N ASP A 354 6.93 13.32 -11.35
CA ASP A 354 5.79 13.51 -12.23
C ASP A 354 4.59 12.68 -11.79
N ILE A 355 3.40 13.05 -12.27
CA ILE A 355 2.14 12.42 -11.85
C ILE A 355 1.47 11.74 -13.03
N VAL A 356 1.04 10.50 -12.80
CA VAL A 356 0.30 9.69 -13.77
C VAL A 356 -1.07 9.35 -13.22
N TYR A 357 -2.12 9.69 -13.98
CA TYR A 357 -3.50 9.34 -13.66
C TYR A 357 -4.03 8.28 -14.61
N SER A 358 -4.63 7.23 -14.05
CA SER A 358 -5.60 6.41 -14.76
C SER A 358 -6.89 7.21 -14.93
N ARG A 359 -7.49 7.17 -16.12
CA ARG A 359 -8.74 7.86 -16.40
C ARG A 359 -9.72 6.97 -17.15
N ALA A 360 -10.99 7.16 -16.84
CA ALA A 360 -12.10 6.47 -17.48
C ALA A 360 -13.30 7.41 -17.70
N GLY A 361 -14.22 7.00 -18.55
CA GLY A 361 -15.49 7.68 -18.74
C GLY A 361 -16.53 7.37 -17.68
N VAL A 362 -17.73 7.90 -17.86
CA VAL A 362 -18.88 7.63 -16.99
C VAL A 362 -19.10 6.12 -16.88
N LEU A 363 -19.31 5.61 -15.65
CA LEU A 363 -19.41 4.17 -15.36
C LEU A 363 -18.20 3.36 -15.87
N TYR A 364 -17.03 4.01 -15.82
CA TYR A 364 -15.72 3.48 -16.22
C TYR A 364 -15.65 3.03 -17.69
N VAL A 365 -16.39 3.68 -18.59
CA VAL A 365 -16.34 3.37 -20.02
C VAL A 365 -15.07 3.91 -20.67
N GLY A 366 -14.31 3.02 -21.31
CA GLY A 366 -13.05 3.35 -21.94
C GLY A 366 -11.96 3.61 -20.91
N THR A 367 -10.72 3.70 -21.36
CA THR A 367 -9.56 3.88 -20.50
C THR A 367 -8.51 4.73 -21.19
N ALA A 368 -7.89 5.62 -20.42
CA ALA A 368 -6.79 6.44 -20.85
C ALA A 368 -5.81 6.71 -19.69
N ILE A 369 -4.60 7.12 -20.03
CA ILE A 369 -3.63 7.68 -19.09
C ILE A 369 -3.56 9.20 -19.29
N GLN A 370 -3.32 9.93 -18.21
CA GLN A 370 -2.86 11.31 -18.27
C GLN A 370 -1.51 11.41 -17.57
N VAL A 371 -0.58 12.15 -18.18
CA VAL A 371 0.73 12.44 -17.60
C VAL A 371 0.82 13.94 -17.31
N ILE A 372 1.23 14.28 -16.10
CA ILE A 372 1.47 15.64 -15.64
C ILE A 372 2.95 15.74 -15.28
N GLU A 373 3.69 16.51 -16.07
CA GLU A 373 5.09 16.87 -15.81
C GLU A 373 5.14 17.89 -14.68
N ASN A 374 5.99 17.65 -13.68
CA ASN A 374 6.36 18.62 -12.68
C ASN A 374 7.55 19.43 -13.21
N LEU A 375 7.48 20.75 -13.03
CA LEU A 375 8.47 21.70 -13.59
C LEU A 375 9.24 22.37 -12.45
N GLY A 376 9.25 21.74 -11.28
CA GLY A 376 9.59 22.31 -9.99
C GLY A 376 8.73 23.51 -9.57
N ASN A 377 8.96 23.96 -8.33
CA ASN A 377 8.32 25.16 -7.76
C ASN A 377 6.78 25.15 -7.87
N LYS A 378 6.15 23.98 -7.74
CA LYS A 378 4.70 23.78 -7.83
C LYS A 378 4.09 24.21 -9.16
N ARG A 379 4.87 24.12 -10.25
CA ARG A 379 4.41 24.35 -11.62
C ARG A 379 4.29 23.01 -12.32
N PHE A 380 3.22 22.84 -13.09
CA PHE A 380 2.90 21.56 -13.73
C PHE A 380 2.49 21.77 -15.18
N LYS A 381 2.84 20.82 -16.04
CA LYS A 381 2.46 20.78 -17.46
C LYS A 381 1.68 19.49 -17.74
N ASP A 382 0.48 19.63 -18.29
CA ASP A 382 -0.33 18.49 -18.73
C ASP A 382 0.09 18.09 -20.15
N HIS A 383 0.59 16.86 -20.30
CA HIS A 383 0.87 16.26 -21.61
C HIS A 383 -0.38 15.71 -22.29
N GLY A 384 -1.54 15.80 -21.62
CA GLY A 384 -2.84 15.46 -22.16
C GLY A 384 -3.22 14.01 -21.91
N ILE A 385 -4.17 13.54 -22.73
CA ILE A 385 -4.74 12.20 -22.61
C ILE A 385 -4.12 11.27 -23.64
N PHE A 386 -3.69 10.09 -23.16
CA PHE A 386 -3.23 8.95 -23.93
C PHE A 386 -4.30 7.86 -23.88
N PRO A 387 -5.24 7.78 -24.86
CA PRO A 387 -6.27 6.76 -24.87
C PRO A 387 -5.68 5.36 -25.04
N LEU A 388 -6.10 4.42 -24.22
CA LEU A 388 -5.71 3.00 -24.32
C LEU A 388 -6.81 2.17 -24.98
N VAL A 389 -8.06 2.39 -24.53
CA VAL A 389 -9.25 1.68 -25.02
C VAL A 389 -10.39 2.69 -25.13
N GLU A 390 -11.02 2.76 -26.30
CA GLU A 390 -12.17 3.63 -26.52
C GLU A 390 -13.39 2.81 -26.92
N ALA A 391 -14.52 3.09 -26.27
CA ALA A 391 -15.82 2.58 -26.67
C ALA A 391 -16.33 3.33 -27.91
N PRO A 392 -17.21 2.71 -28.74
CA PRO A 392 -17.92 3.39 -29.80
C PRO A 392 -18.67 4.63 -29.31
N ASP A 393 -18.72 5.70 -30.11
CA ASP A 393 -19.35 6.98 -29.75
C ASP A 393 -20.84 6.86 -29.38
N ASP A 394 -21.53 5.82 -29.87
CA ASP A 394 -22.94 5.54 -29.61
C ASP A 394 -23.18 4.58 -28.44
N PHE A 395 -22.12 4.05 -27.81
CA PHE A 395 -22.21 3.20 -26.63
C PHE A 395 -22.77 3.99 -25.45
N LYS A 396 -23.72 3.39 -24.73
CA LYS A 396 -24.38 4.00 -23.56
C LYS A 396 -24.32 3.01 -22.40
N PRO A 397 -23.45 3.24 -21.40
CA PRO A 397 -23.39 2.37 -20.25
C PRO A 397 -24.66 2.51 -19.41
N THR A 398 -25.08 1.42 -18.78
CA THR A 398 -26.16 1.39 -17.79
C THR A 398 -25.69 0.86 -16.43
N HIS A 399 -24.48 0.32 -16.35
CA HIS A 399 -23.87 -0.16 -15.12
C HIS A 399 -22.33 -0.19 -15.23
N GLU A 400 -21.65 -0.17 -14.09
CA GLU A 400 -20.23 -0.53 -13.94
C GLU A 400 -20.00 -2.01 -14.26
N GLY A 401 -18.78 -2.40 -14.65
CA GLY A 401 -18.49 -3.76 -15.10
C GLY A 401 -19.06 -4.09 -16.49
N ASN A 402 -19.30 -3.08 -17.32
CA ASN A 402 -19.64 -3.23 -18.74
C ASN A 402 -18.41 -3.69 -19.57
N GLU A 403 -18.62 -4.00 -20.85
CA GLU A 403 -17.59 -4.56 -21.74
C GLU A 403 -16.45 -3.59 -22.13
N TRP A 404 -16.53 -2.32 -21.70
CA TRP A 404 -15.50 -1.29 -21.87
C TRP A 404 -14.92 -0.80 -20.55
N ASN A 405 -15.20 -1.53 -19.46
CA ASN A 405 -14.68 -1.29 -18.12
C ASN A 405 -13.27 -1.90 -17.99
N ASP A 406 -12.32 -1.24 -18.65
CA ASP A 406 -10.94 -1.72 -18.82
C ASP A 406 -9.93 -0.85 -18.03
N PHE A 407 -10.38 -0.19 -16.97
CA PHE A 407 -9.58 0.82 -16.27
C PHE A 407 -8.33 0.24 -15.60
N ILE A 408 -7.32 1.10 -15.45
CA ILE A 408 -6.07 0.76 -14.77
C ILE A 408 -6.27 0.94 -13.27
N GLU A 409 -5.93 -0.10 -12.52
CA GLU A 409 -6.07 -0.19 -11.06
C GLU A 409 -4.75 0.07 -10.31
N ASP A 410 -3.61 -0.06 -11.00
CA ASP A 410 -2.27 0.10 -10.44
C ASP A 410 -1.25 0.36 -11.57
N ILE A 411 -0.25 1.21 -11.31
CA ILE A 411 0.77 1.65 -12.28
C ILE A 411 2.15 1.38 -11.66
N ARG A 412 3.04 0.70 -12.40
CA ARG A 412 4.42 0.43 -11.97
C ARG A 412 5.42 1.14 -12.85
N PHE A 413 6.49 1.60 -12.22
CA PHE A 413 7.55 2.39 -12.83
C PHE A 413 8.85 1.59 -12.84
N ARG A 414 9.35 1.33 -14.06
CA ARG A 414 10.51 0.47 -14.30
C ARG A 414 11.18 0.88 -15.61
N ASP A 415 12.50 0.86 -15.66
CA ASP A 415 13.24 0.82 -16.92
C ASP A 415 13.19 -0.62 -17.47
N LEU A 416 12.15 -0.91 -18.28
CA LEU A 416 11.84 -2.26 -18.73
C LEU A 416 12.71 -2.69 -19.91
N ASP A 417 13.10 -1.76 -20.77
CA ASP A 417 13.91 -2.04 -21.96
C ASP A 417 15.40 -1.68 -21.82
N LYS A 418 15.79 -1.10 -20.67
CA LYS A 418 17.16 -0.80 -20.24
C LYS A 418 17.79 0.34 -21.02
N ASP A 419 17.01 1.32 -21.42
CA ASP A 419 17.50 2.55 -22.06
C ASP A 419 17.76 3.69 -21.06
N GLY A 420 17.31 3.53 -19.82
CA GLY A 420 17.50 4.49 -18.72
C GLY A 420 16.32 5.42 -18.50
N ASP A 421 15.27 5.34 -19.32
CA ASP A 421 14.03 6.07 -19.13
C ASP A 421 13.02 5.21 -18.36
N ILE A 422 12.19 5.86 -17.53
CA ILE A 422 11.21 5.14 -16.70
C ILE A 422 9.96 4.84 -17.53
N ASP A 423 9.67 3.55 -17.72
CA ASP A 423 8.47 3.05 -18.37
C ASP A 423 7.32 2.82 -17.40
N LEU A 424 6.09 2.80 -17.93
CA LEU A 424 4.88 2.53 -17.17
C LEU A 424 4.32 1.16 -17.52
N TYR A 425 4.28 0.24 -16.55
CA TYR A 425 3.48 -0.97 -16.63
C TYR A 425 2.09 -0.73 -16.04
N LEU A 426 1.06 -1.15 -16.76
CA LEU A 426 -0.35 -0.90 -16.41
C LEU A 426 -1.05 -2.20 -15.99
N SER A 427 -1.61 -2.21 -14.79
CA SER A 427 -2.30 -3.36 -14.20
C SER A 427 -3.82 -3.20 -14.25
N SER A 428 -4.53 -4.27 -14.62
CA SER A 428 -6.00 -4.30 -14.54
C SER A 428 -6.47 -5.71 -14.21
N SER A 429 -7.01 -5.93 -13.02
CA SER A 429 -7.34 -7.28 -12.56
C SER A 429 -8.47 -7.96 -13.34
N MET A 430 -9.29 -7.17 -14.05
CA MET A 430 -10.47 -7.65 -14.76
C MET A 430 -10.40 -7.51 -16.29
N SER A 431 -9.49 -6.70 -16.85
CA SER A 431 -9.39 -6.50 -18.29
C SER A 431 -8.44 -7.49 -18.96
N LEU A 432 -8.81 -8.03 -20.12
CA LEU A 432 -7.86 -8.71 -21.01
C LEU A 432 -7.26 -7.77 -22.07
N LYS A 433 -7.77 -6.54 -22.15
CA LYS A 433 -7.33 -5.54 -23.13
C LYS A 433 -6.17 -4.73 -22.58
N THR A 434 -6.29 -4.24 -21.36
CA THR A 434 -5.34 -3.29 -20.75
C THR A 434 -4.37 -3.92 -19.76
N ASP A 435 -4.71 -5.05 -19.14
CA ASP A 435 -3.85 -5.71 -18.16
C ASP A 435 -2.51 -6.14 -18.78
N GLY A 436 -1.43 -5.55 -18.31
CA GLY A 436 -0.08 -5.76 -18.83
C GLY A 436 0.26 -4.97 -20.08
N MET A 437 -0.50 -3.91 -20.40
CA MET A 437 0.00 -2.88 -21.32
C MET A 437 1.23 -2.19 -20.72
N VAL A 438 2.11 -1.73 -21.60
CA VAL A 438 3.28 -0.93 -21.23
C VAL A 438 3.29 0.34 -22.06
N LEU A 439 3.54 1.48 -21.45
CA LEU A 439 3.97 2.69 -22.16
C LEU A 439 5.48 2.75 -22.01
N LEU A 440 6.21 2.43 -23.09
CA LEU A 440 7.66 2.60 -23.11
C LEU A 440 7.98 4.07 -23.29
N ASN A 441 8.74 4.63 -22.38
CA ASN A 441 9.21 6.00 -22.45
C ASN A 441 10.46 6.04 -23.33
N GLN A 442 10.47 6.90 -24.35
CA GLN A 442 11.61 7.09 -25.25
C GLN A 442 12.37 8.38 -24.91
N GLY A 443 12.13 8.91 -23.71
CA GLY A 443 12.63 10.17 -23.19
C GLY A 443 11.68 11.35 -23.44
N ASP A 444 11.73 12.35 -22.56
CA ASP A 444 10.95 13.61 -22.65
C ASP A 444 9.45 13.37 -22.89
N PHE A 445 8.88 12.39 -22.17
CA PHE A 445 7.47 12.01 -22.22
C PHE A 445 6.97 11.50 -23.59
N ASP A 446 7.86 11.04 -24.48
CA ASP A 446 7.48 10.38 -25.73
C ASP A 446 7.22 8.89 -25.49
N PHE A 447 5.95 8.50 -25.47
CA PHE A 447 5.56 7.13 -25.12
C PHE A 447 5.16 6.25 -26.32
N GLU A 448 5.76 5.07 -26.44
CA GLU A 448 5.26 3.97 -27.28
C GLU A 448 4.31 3.05 -26.49
N LEU A 449 3.06 2.92 -26.95
CA LEU A 449 2.12 1.97 -26.36
C LEU A 449 2.33 0.55 -26.88
N LEU A 450 2.69 -0.36 -25.97
CA LEU A 450 2.73 -1.79 -26.19
C LEU A 450 1.50 -2.49 -25.61
N LEU A 451 0.74 -3.14 -26.49
CA LEU A 451 -0.36 -4.03 -26.09
C LEU A 451 0.16 -5.25 -25.30
N PRO A 452 -0.68 -5.91 -24.46
CA PRO A 452 -0.19 -6.96 -23.56
C PRO A 452 0.57 -8.10 -24.25
N ASN A 453 0.21 -8.46 -25.48
CA ASN A 453 0.93 -9.49 -26.22
C ASN A 453 2.33 -9.07 -26.66
N ALA A 454 2.53 -7.79 -26.98
CA ALA A 454 3.83 -7.24 -27.36
C ALA A 454 4.69 -6.96 -26.12
N ALA A 455 4.08 -6.46 -25.04
CA ALA A 455 4.75 -6.13 -23.79
C ALA A 455 5.31 -7.36 -23.05
N LYS A 456 4.77 -8.57 -23.28
CA LYS A 456 5.20 -9.82 -22.63
C LYS A 456 6.72 -10.02 -22.55
N LYS A 457 7.48 -9.62 -23.57
CA LYS A 457 8.94 -9.78 -23.58
C LYS A 457 9.66 -9.02 -22.44
N TYR A 458 9.02 -8.00 -21.88
CA TYR A 458 9.56 -7.15 -20.82
C TYR A 458 9.10 -7.55 -19.42
N VAL A 459 7.99 -8.30 -19.32
CA VAL A 459 7.29 -8.54 -18.05
C VAL A 459 7.07 -10.03 -17.78
N THR A 460 7.94 -10.88 -18.32
CA THR A 460 7.95 -12.32 -18.04
C THR A 460 9.22 -12.74 -17.35
N ILE A 461 9.10 -13.66 -16.40
CA ILE A 461 10.26 -14.32 -15.78
C ILE A 461 10.98 -15.14 -16.86
N ASP A 462 12.18 -14.73 -17.23
CA ASP A 462 13.02 -15.54 -18.12
C ASP A 462 13.62 -16.70 -17.33
N SER A 463 12.87 -17.81 -17.28
CA SER A 463 13.29 -19.09 -16.68
C SER A 463 14.60 -19.68 -17.26
N LYS A 464 15.24 -19.00 -18.21
CA LYS A 464 16.49 -19.41 -18.87
C LYS A 464 17.75 -18.80 -18.29
N THR A 465 17.66 -17.89 -17.33
CA THR A 465 18.85 -17.43 -16.62
C THR A 465 18.90 -18.19 -15.30
N PRO A 466 19.65 -19.30 -15.18
CA PRO A 466 20.00 -19.76 -13.85
C PRO A 466 20.83 -18.62 -13.25
N THR A 467 20.27 -17.94 -12.26
CA THR A 467 21.08 -17.19 -11.30
C THR A 467 22.21 -18.14 -10.90
N SER A 468 23.46 -17.68 -10.99
CA SER A 468 24.60 -18.52 -10.64
C SER A 468 24.44 -18.89 -9.17
N ILE A 469 23.91 -20.08 -8.92
CA ILE A 469 23.83 -20.67 -7.58
C ILE A 469 25.23 -20.53 -7.00
N SER A 470 25.34 -19.84 -5.87
CA SER A 470 26.61 -19.64 -5.20
C SER A 470 27.24 -21.01 -4.89
N GLU A 471 28.57 -21.09 -4.81
CA GLU A 471 29.19 -22.37 -4.43
C GLU A 471 28.75 -22.84 -3.03
N GLU A 472 28.25 -21.91 -2.21
CA GLU A 472 27.72 -22.16 -0.87
C GLU A 472 26.35 -22.85 -0.93
N GLU A 473 25.42 -22.36 -1.76
CA GLU A 473 24.12 -23.00 -1.97
C GLU A 473 24.25 -24.37 -2.66
N LYS A 474 25.22 -24.54 -3.57
CA LYS A 474 25.51 -25.88 -4.15
C LYS A 474 26.08 -26.84 -3.10
N ALA A 475 26.86 -26.33 -2.15
CA ALA A 475 27.41 -27.13 -1.07
C ALA A 475 26.31 -27.52 -0.06
N GLU A 476 25.35 -26.65 0.22
CA GLU A 476 24.19 -26.98 1.05
C GLU A 476 23.28 -28.00 0.36
N GLU A 477 22.98 -27.83 -0.93
CA GLU A 477 22.14 -28.77 -1.68
C GLU A 477 22.81 -30.16 -1.74
N GLN A 478 24.12 -30.21 -1.95
CA GLN A 478 24.89 -31.46 -1.92
C GLN A 478 24.93 -32.08 -0.52
N ALA A 479 25.07 -31.28 0.54
CA ALA A 479 25.07 -31.78 1.91
C ALA A 479 23.73 -32.43 2.29
N VAL A 480 22.60 -31.85 1.85
CA VAL A 480 21.27 -32.42 2.06
C VAL A 480 21.10 -33.73 1.29
N LEU A 481 21.60 -33.79 0.05
CA LEU A 481 21.56 -35.02 -0.75
C LEU A 481 22.42 -36.14 -0.13
N ASP A 482 23.60 -35.80 0.39
CA ASP A 482 24.48 -36.74 1.07
C ASP A 482 23.85 -37.27 2.38
N GLU A 483 23.12 -36.42 3.13
CA GLU A 483 22.37 -36.85 4.32
C GLU A 483 21.21 -37.79 3.97
N ILE A 484 20.49 -37.52 2.88
CA ILE A 484 19.41 -38.40 2.40
C ILE A 484 19.98 -39.76 1.97
N GLU A 485 21.09 -39.78 1.24
CA GLU A 485 21.72 -41.03 0.80
C GLU A 485 22.26 -41.85 1.99
N ALA A 486 22.83 -41.18 3.00
CA ALA A 486 23.24 -41.83 4.24
C ALA A 486 22.05 -42.43 5.01
N PHE A 487 20.94 -41.70 5.09
CA PHE A 487 19.72 -42.18 5.74
C PHE A 487 19.09 -43.36 4.99
N GLU A 488 19.05 -43.31 3.65
CA GLU A 488 18.57 -44.42 2.82
C GLU A 488 19.44 -45.67 2.94
N ALA A 489 20.77 -45.51 3.04
CA ALA A 489 21.70 -46.60 3.26
C ALA A 489 21.54 -47.25 4.65
N GLU A 490 21.33 -46.45 5.70
CA GLU A 490 21.08 -46.93 7.06
C GLU A 490 19.74 -47.66 7.14
N LEU A 491 18.69 -47.11 6.52
CA LEU A 491 17.37 -47.74 6.43
C LEU A 491 17.42 -49.06 5.66
N ALA A 492 18.21 -49.14 4.58
CA ALA A 492 18.40 -50.38 3.82
C ALA A 492 19.14 -51.46 4.62
N ALA A 493 20.10 -51.08 5.46
CA ALA A 493 20.82 -51.98 6.35
C ALA A 493 19.94 -52.52 7.49
N GLU A 494 19.06 -51.68 8.06
CA GLU A 494 18.10 -52.09 9.11
C GLU A 494 16.98 -52.98 8.57
N LEU A 495 16.54 -52.76 7.33
CA LEU A 495 15.46 -53.54 6.71
C LEU A 495 15.92 -54.89 6.13
N GLY A 496 17.19 -55.27 6.33
CA GLY A 496 17.69 -56.63 6.09
C GLY A 496 17.62 -57.06 4.62
N LYS A 497 18.33 -56.37 3.73
CA LYS A 497 18.81 -56.94 2.47
C LYS A 497 20.31 -57.22 2.50
#